data_AF-A0AAU9Z0D3-F1
#
_entry.id   AF-A0AAU9Z0D3-F1
#
_cell.length_a   1.000
_cell.length_b   1.000
_cell.length_c   1.000
_cell.angle_alpha   90.00
_cell.angle_beta   90.00
_cell.angle_gamma   90.00
#
_symmetry.space_group_name_H-M   'P 1'
#
loop_
_entity.id
_entity.type
_entity.pdbx_description
1 polymer ?
#
loop_
_entity_poly.entity_id
_entity_poly.type
_entity_poly.pdbx_seq_one_letter_code
_entity_poly.pdbx_strand_id
1 'polypeptide(L)'
;MAPSCHSVPLSYLRVSSQFSTYDSTCQIAQEIAEKIQQRNQCERRGEKTPKLTLTIRTLLKNLKVKIDTLKDLLLRAVSTRQITQLEGDRRQNMLDDLVTRERLLLASFKNEGAEPDLIRPTEREHCWHL
;
A
#
# COMPACT_ATOMS: atom_id res chain seq x y z
N MET A 1 23.85 -39.78 15.39
CA MET A 1 24.17 -38.73 14.39
C MET A 1 22.92 -37.86 14.25
N ALA A 2 22.85 -36.73 14.96
CA ALA A 2 21.73 -35.80 14.86
C ALA A 2 22.15 -34.61 13.98
N PRO A 3 21.31 -34.11 13.07
CA PRO A 3 21.70 -33.02 12.20
C PRO A 3 21.76 -31.72 13.01
N SER A 4 22.91 -31.04 12.94
CA SER A 4 23.12 -29.74 13.55
C SER A 4 22.17 -28.71 12.93
N CYS A 5 21.32 -28.12 13.76
CA CYS A 5 20.47 -26.98 13.43
C CYS A 5 21.36 -25.85 12.91
N HIS A 6 21.39 -25.65 11.59
CA HIS A 6 22.07 -24.52 10.98
C HIS A 6 21.35 -23.25 11.41
N SER A 7 22.08 -22.38 12.13
CA SER A 7 21.63 -21.04 12.44
C SER A 7 21.40 -20.29 11.13
N VAL A 8 20.15 -19.95 10.83
CA VAL A 8 19.84 -19.12 9.66
C VAL A 8 20.55 -17.78 9.85
N PRO A 9 21.37 -17.31 8.89
CA PRO A 9 22.06 -16.03 9.01
C PRO A 9 21.07 -14.89 9.26
N LEU A 10 21.41 -13.98 10.18
CA LEU A 10 20.61 -12.78 10.50
C LEU A 10 20.22 -11.96 9.26
N SER A 11 21.04 -12.00 8.20
CA SER A 11 20.76 -11.39 6.90
C SER A 11 19.54 -12.00 6.20
N TYR A 12 19.36 -13.32 6.24
CA TYR A 12 18.20 -14.00 5.64
C TYR A 12 16.91 -13.71 6.41
N LEU A 13 16.94 -13.78 7.76
CA LEU A 13 15.80 -13.44 8.61
C LEU A 13 15.32 -11.99 8.39
N ARG A 14 16.27 -11.07 8.17
CA ARG A 14 15.97 -9.64 7.93
C ARG A 14 15.34 -9.39 6.56
N VAL A 15 15.78 -10.11 5.53
CA VAL A 15 15.18 -10.02 4.19
C VAL A 15 13.78 -10.61 4.17
N SER A 16 13.56 -11.77 4.81
CA SER A 16 12.23 -12.40 4.92
C SER A 16 11.21 -11.50 5.65
N SER A 17 11.65 -10.82 6.72
CA SER A 17 10.80 -9.86 7.45
C SER A 17 10.44 -8.61 6.64
N GLN A 18 11.26 -8.23 5.65
CA GLN A 18 10.97 -7.08 4.80
C GLN A 18 9.93 -7.41 3.74
N PHE A 19 10.02 -8.59 3.11
CA PHE A 19 9.01 -9.06 2.15
C PHE A 19 7.65 -9.25 2.83
N SER A 20 7.60 -9.86 4.03
CA SER A 20 6.33 -9.98 4.76
C SER A 20 5.73 -8.62 5.14
N THR A 21 6.58 -7.64 5.46
CA THR A 21 6.11 -6.26 5.72
C THR A 21 5.55 -5.64 4.44
N TYR A 22 6.21 -5.80 3.30
CA TYR A 22 5.71 -5.35 2.00
C TYR A 22 4.36 -5.98 1.64
N ASP A 23 4.23 -7.30 1.73
CA ASP A 23 2.98 -8.01 1.42
C ASP A 23 1.83 -7.54 2.31
N SER A 24 2.08 -7.37 3.62
CA SER A 24 1.08 -6.81 4.54
C SER A 24 0.66 -5.38 4.19
N THR A 25 1.59 -4.60 3.61
CA THR A 25 1.33 -3.21 3.19
C THR A 25 0.46 -3.20 1.93
N CYS A 26 0.73 -4.10 0.98
CA CYS A 26 -0.11 -4.33 -0.19
C CYS A 26 -1.53 -4.76 0.18
N GLN A 27 -1.68 -5.65 1.16
CA GLN A 27 -2.99 -6.09 1.65
C GLN A 27 -3.80 -4.93 2.23
N ILE A 28 -3.18 -4.06 3.03
CA ILE A 28 -3.85 -2.86 3.57
C ILE A 28 -4.25 -1.91 2.44
N ALA A 29 -3.38 -1.69 1.45
CA ALA A 29 -3.70 -0.85 0.30
C ALA A 29 -4.90 -1.40 -0.51
N GLN A 30 -4.99 -2.72 -0.63
CA GLN A 30 -6.12 -3.40 -1.26
C GLN A 30 -7.41 -3.24 -0.44
N GLU A 31 -7.35 -3.47 0.87
CA GLU A 31 -8.49 -3.31 1.77
C GLU A 31 -9.04 -1.88 1.74
N ILE A 32 -8.16 -0.87 1.70
CA ILE A 32 -8.57 0.54 1.57
C ILE A 32 -9.32 0.75 0.26
N ALA A 33 -8.82 0.23 -0.87
CA ALA A 33 -9.48 0.37 -2.16
C ALA A 33 -10.90 -0.21 -2.14
N GLU A 34 -11.05 -1.41 -1.58
CA GLU A 34 -12.34 -2.08 -1.43
C GLU A 34 -13.29 -1.30 -0.52
N LYS A 35 -12.78 -0.78 0.60
CA LYS A 35 -13.60 0.00 1.55
C LYS A 35 -14.03 1.34 0.97
N ILE A 36 -13.17 2.02 0.20
CA ILE A 36 -13.53 3.22 -0.55
C ILE A 36 -14.63 2.89 -1.58
N GLN A 37 -14.45 1.81 -2.35
CA GLN A 37 -15.46 1.38 -3.31
C GLN A 37 -16.80 1.06 -2.62
N GLN A 38 -16.78 0.36 -1.49
CA GLN A 38 -17.97 0.08 -0.68
C GLN A 38 -18.65 1.37 -0.19
N ARG A 39 -17.88 2.33 0.34
CA ARG A 39 -18.39 3.64 0.76
C ARG A 39 -19.09 4.36 -0.40
N ASN A 40 -18.43 4.47 -1.54
CA ASN A 40 -18.97 5.20 -2.70
C ASN A 40 -20.25 4.53 -3.23
N GLN A 41 -20.33 3.19 -3.17
CA GLN A 41 -21.57 2.48 -3.53
C GLN A 41 -22.73 2.79 -2.59
N CYS A 42 -22.49 2.89 -1.28
CA CYS A 42 -23.52 3.28 -0.30
C CYS A 42 -23.92 4.76 -0.48
N GLU A 43 -22.96 5.66 -0.68
CA GLU A 43 -23.22 7.09 -0.88
C GLU A 43 -24.07 7.33 -2.15
N ARG A 44 -23.83 6.58 -3.23
CA ARG A 44 -24.68 6.59 -4.44
C ARG A 44 -26.11 6.11 -4.20
N ARG A 45 -26.35 5.29 -3.17
CA ARG A 45 -27.70 4.89 -2.73
C ARG A 45 -28.33 5.90 -1.77
N GLY A 46 -27.64 7.00 -1.45
CA GLY A 46 -28.06 8.01 -0.48
C GLY A 46 -27.79 7.62 0.98
N GLU A 47 -27.06 6.54 1.23
CA GLU A 47 -26.73 6.07 2.57
C GLU A 47 -25.45 6.73 3.08
N LYS A 48 -25.49 7.28 4.29
CA LYS A 48 -24.29 7.78 4.97
C LYS A 48 -23.60 6.63 5.70
N THR A 49 -22.31 6.45 5.46
CA THR A 49 -21.52 5.38 6.10
C THR A 49 -20.37 5.94 6.96
N PRO A 50 -20.66 6.64 8.07
CA PRO A 50 -19.62 7.25 8.91
C PRO A 50 -18.63 6.22 9.47
N LYS A 51 -19.10 4.99 9.74
CA LYS A 51 -18.26 3.87 10.16
C LYS A 51 -17.20 3.51 9.10
N LEU A 52 -17.59 3.38 7.83
CA LEU A 52 -16.65 3.12 6.73
C LEU A 52 -15.63 4.24 6.59
N THR A 53 -16.09 5.49 6.65
CA THR A 53 -15.21 6.67 6.59
C THR A 53 -14.15 6.67 7.69
N LEU A 54 -14.51 6.30 8.92
CA LEU A 54 -13.56 6.17 10.03
C LEU A 54 -12.57 5.02 9.80
N THR A 55 -13.06 3.85 9.37
CA THR A 55 -12.21 2.70 9.06
C THR A 55 -11.19 3.03 7.98
N ILE A 56 -11.61 3.67 6.88
CA ILE A 56 -10.72 4.09 5.79
C ILE A 56 -9.64 5.04 6.30
N ARG A 57 -9.98 6.02 7.15
CA ARG A 57 -9.00 6.95 7.75
C ARG A 57 -7.95 6.23 8.60
N THR A 58 -8.38 5.25 9.40
CA THR A 58 -7.46 4.45 10.23
C THR A 58 -6.53 3.61 9.38
N LEU A 59 -7.08 2.94 8.35
CA LEU A 59 -6.29 2.13 7.42
C LEU A 59 -5.28 2.99 6.63
N LEU A 60 -5.67 4.18 6.14
CA LEU A 60 -4.78 5.12 5.46
C LEU A 60 -3.62 5.56 6.36
N LYS A 61 -3.89 5.86 7.65
CA LYS A 61 -2.82 6.17 8.62
C LYS A 61 -1.88 4.99 8.82
N ASN A 62 -2.41 3.76 8.91
CA ASN A 62 -1.61 2.55 9.06
C ASN A 62 -0.72 2.30 7.82
N LEU A 63 -1.30 2.43 6.63
CA LEU A 63 -0.58 2.33 5.35
C LEU A 63 0.64 3.25 5.33
N LYS A 64 0.45 4.53 5.68
CA LYS A 64 1.53 5.51 5.76
C LYS A 64 2.66 5.07 6.69
N VAL A 65 2.31 4.67 7.92
CA VAL A 65 3.30 4.24 8.93
C VAL A 65 4.09 3.02 8.44
N LYS A 66 3.44 2.07 7.77
CA LYS A 66 4.12 0.90 7.19
C LYS A 66 5.05 1.26 6.04
N ILE A 67 4.62 2.16 5.15
CA ILE A 67 5.47 2.68 4.08
C ILE A 67 6.71 3.38 4.65
N ASP A 68 6.54 4.23 5.67
CA ASP A 68 7.66 4.92 6.32
C ASP A 68 8.60 3.94 7.02
N THR A 69 8.05 2.91 7.68
CA THR A 69 8.84 1.80 8.24
C THR A 69 9.66 1.09 7.15
N LEU A 70 9.07 0.77 6.00
CA LEU A 70 9.78 0.12 4.90
C LEU A 70 10.91 1.00 4.34
N LYS A 71 10.70 2.32 4.24
CA LYS A 71 11.75 3.27 3.84
C LYS A 71 12.92 3.25 4.82
N ASP A 72 12.65 3.29 6.13
CA ASP A 72 13.69 3.25 7.16
C ASP A 72 14.47 1.92 7.14
N LEU A 73 13.76 0.81 6.94
CA LEU A 73 14.38 -0.51 6.78
C LEU A 73 15.32 -0.55 5.56
N LEU A 74 14.87 -0.02 4.42
CA LEU A 74 15.65 0.04 3.18
C LEU A 74 16.88 0.94 3.35
N LEU A 75 16.69 2.17 3.85
CA LEU A 75 17.77 3.14 4.05
C LEU A 75 18.88 2.54 4.93
N ARG A 76 18.50 1.90 6.03
CA ARG A 76 19.47 1.24 6.92
C ARG A 76 20.18 0.07 6.24
N ALA A 77 19.46 -0.77 5.49
CA ALA A 77 20.05 -1.90 4.78
C ALA A 77 21.08 -1.46 3.73
N VAL A 78 20.78 -0.42 2.96
CA VAL A 78 21.70 0.18 1.98
C VAL A 78 22.90 0.81 2.69
N SER A 79 22.67 1.64 3.72
CA SER A 79 23.74 2.37 4.43
C SER A 79 24.73 1.44 5.11
N THR A 80 24.25 0.30 5.61
CA THR A 80 25.08 -0.73 6.25
C THR A 80 25.59 -1.78 5.26
N ARG A 81 25.37 -1.60 3.95
CA ARG A 81 25.77 -2.51 2.87
C ARG A 81 25.28 -3.95 3.08
N GLN A 82 24.13 -4.13 3.73
CA GLN A 82 23.50 -5.44 3.92
C GLN A 82 22.85 -5.98 2.65
N ILE A 83 22.60 -5.11 1.67
CA ILE A 83 22.10 -5.47 0.36
C ILE A 83 22.98 -4.84 -0.72
N THR A 84 22.95 -5.42 -1.91
CA THR A 84 23.62 -4.86 -3.09
C THR A 84 22.91 -3.58 -3.54
N GLN A 85 23.61 -2.72 -4.27
CA GLN A 85 23.01 -1.51 -4.86
C GLN A 85 21.81 -1.87 -5.76
N LEU A 86 21.98 -2.86 -6.64
CA LEU A 86 20.92 -3.36 -7.51
C LEU A 86 19.66 -3.81 -6.76
N GLU A 87 19.83 -4.51 -5.63
CA GLU A 87 18.69 -4.93 -4.80
C GLU A 87 18.07 -3.74 -4.05
N GLY A 88 18.88 -2.75 -3.69
CA GLY A 88 18.42 -1.46 -3.16
C GLY A 88 17.49 -0.75 -4.14
N ASP A 89 17.93 -0.59 -5.39
CA ASP A 89 17.16 0.07 -6.46
C ASP A 89 15.84 -0.67 -6.72
N ARG A 90 15.89 -2.00 -6.79
CA ARG A 90 14.68 -2.82 -6.96
C ARG A 90 13.67 -2.59 -5.84
N ARG A 91 14.11 -2.57 -4.59
CA ARG A 91 13.25 -2.34 -3.42
C ARG A 91 12.74 -0.90 -3.35
N GLN A 92 13.51 0.06 -3.84
CA GLN A 92 13.08 1.46 -3.94
C GLN A 92 11.91 1.60 -4.92
N ASN A 93 11.97 0.97 -6.10
CA ASN A 93 10.88 0.97 -7.07
C ASN A 93 9.56 0.43 -6.45
N MET A 94 9.65 -0.68 -5.71
CA MET A 94 8.49 -1.24 -5.01
C MET A 94 7.91 -0.28 -3.96
N LEU A 95 8.77 0.50 -3.28
CA LEU A 95 8.32 1.53 -2.34
C LEU A 95 7.67 2.72 -3.05
N ASP A 96 8.21 3.12 -4.20
CA ASP A 96 7.65 4.21 -5.00
C ASP A 96 6.27 3.86 -5.55
N ASP A 97 6.05 2.58 -5.94
CA ASP A 97 4.74 2.06 -6.31
C ASP A 97 3.74 2.16 -5.13
N LEU A 98 4.17 1.76 -3.92
CA LEU A 98 3.33 1.88 -2.72
C LEU A 98 2.99 3.33 -2.38
N VAL A 99 3.95 4.25 -2.48
CA VAL A 99 3.74 5.69 -2.26
C VAL A 99 2.77 6.26 -3.29
N THR A 100 2.91 5.87 -4.55
CA THR A 100 2.00 6.27 -5.62
C THR A 100 0.58 5.77 -5.33
N ARG A 101 0.45 4.50 -4.93
CA ARG A 101 -0.84 3.91 -4.56
C ARG A 101 -1.47 4.61 -3.36
N GLU A 102 -0.70 4.93 -2.31
CA GLU A 102 -1.18 5.69 -1.15
C GLU A 102 -1.77 7.05 -1.58
N ARG A 103 -1.08 7.79 -2.46
CA ARG A 103 -1.55 9.08 -2.97
C ARG A 103 -2.86 8.95 -3.74
N LEU A 104 -2.98 7.93 -4.60
CA LEU A 104 -4.21 7.66 -5.35
C LEU A 104 -5.38 7.30 -4.41
N LEU A 105 -5.14 6.49 -3.38
CA LEU A 105 -6.16 6.15 -2.38
C LEU A 105 -6.60 7.37 -1.57
N LEU A 106 -5.66 8.25 -1.18
CA LEU A 106 -5.98 9.51 -0.51
C LEU A 106 -6.80 10.44 -1.40
N ALA A 107 -6.47 10.54 -2.69
CA ALA A 107 -7.22 11.32 -3.65
C ALA A 107 -8.64 10.75 -3.82
N SER A 108 -8.77 9.45 -4.06
CA SER A 108 -10.06 8.75 -4.20
C SER A 108 -10.93 8.90 -2.95
N PHE A 109 -10.33 8.82 -1.76
CA PHE A 109 -11.06 9.05 -0.51
C PHE A 109 -11.58 10.49 -0.37
N LYS A 110 -10.83 11.49 -0.85
CA LYS A 110 -11.17 12.92 -0.74
C LYS A 110 -12.12 13.44 -1.83
N ASN A 111 -12.10 12.86 -3.04
CA ASN A 111 -12.71 13.48 -4.21
C ASN A 111 -14.25 13.47 -4.27
N GLU A 112 -14.95 12.77 -3.37
CA GLU A 112 -16.43 12.66 -3.41
C GLU A 112 -17.17 13.75 -2.60
N GLY A 113 -16.55 14.92 -2.44
CA GLY A 113 -17.21 16.14 -1.92
C GLY A 113 -17.16 17.34 -2.89
N ALA A 114 -16.49 17.20 -4.03
CA ALA A 114 -16.57 18.14 -5.13
C ALA A 114 -17.62 17.59 -6.10
N GLU A 115 -18.73 18.31 -6.23
CA GLU A 115 -19.77 18.07 -7.24
C GLU A 115 -19.18 17.77 -8.63
N PRO A 116 -19.86 16.96 -9.46
CA PRO A 116 -19.44 16.64 -10.81
C PRO A 116 -19.75 17.83 -11.73
N ASP A 117 -18.76 18.65 -12.02
CA ASP A 117 -18.90 19.67 -13.07
C ASP A 117 -18.82 19.00 -14.46
N LEU A 118 -19.99 18.60 -14.95
CA LEU A 118 -20.43 18.63 -16.33
C LEU A 118 -19.35 18.74 -17.43
N ILE A 119 -18.56 17.71 -17.73
CA ILE A 119 -18.20 17.39 -19.13
C ILE A 119 -18.12 15.87 -19.32
N ARG A 120 -19.15 15.32 -19.96
CA ARG A 120 -19.06 14.06 -20.68
C ARG A 120 -18.44 14.35 -22.05
N PRO A 121 -17.35 13.67 -22.43
CA PRO A 121 -17.25 13.09 -23.76
C PRO A 121 -17.34 11.58 -23.62
N THR A 122 -18.25 11.03 -24.42
CA THR A 122 -18.41 9.60 -24.64
C THR A 122 -17.11 9.04 -25.22
N GLU A 123 -16.37 8.24 -24.45
CA GLU A 123 -15.54 7.17 -25.00
C GLU A 123 -15.27 6.13 -23.90
N ARG A 124 -15.96 5.01 -24.06
CA ARG A 124 -15.73 3.78 -23.30
C ARG A 124 -14.38 3.23 -23.73
N GLU A 125 -13.35 3.30 -22.90
CA GLU A 125 -12.26 2.31 -22.95
C GLU A 125 -11.79 1.91 -21.54
N HIS A 126 -12.28 0.73 -21.15
CA HIS A 126 -11.53 -0.34 -20.49
C HIS A 126 -11.10 -0.16 -19.02
N CYS A 127 -12.01 -0.63 -18.16
CA CYS A 127 -11.77 -1.72 -17.20
C CYS A 127 -10.39 -1.81 -16.55
N TRP A 128 -10.33 -1.34 -15.30
CA TRP A 128 -9.42 -1.79 -14.26
C TRP A 128 -9.55 -3.30 -13.99
N HIS A 129 -8.89 -4.14 -14.79
CA HIS A 129 -8.56 -5.53 -14.45
C HIS A 129 -7.15 -5.87 -14.97
N LEU A 130 -6.17 -5.73 -14.09
CA LEU A 130 -4.98 -6.58 -13.99
C LEU A 130 -4.40 -6.41 -12.58
#